data_AF-Q52136-F1
#
_entry.id   AF-Q52136-F1
#
_cell.length_a   1.000
_cell.length_b   1.000
_cell.length_c   1.000
_cell.angle_alpha   90.00
_cell.angle_beta   90.00
_cell.angle_gamma   90.00
#
_symmetry.space_group_name_H-M   'P 1'
#
loop_
_entity.id
_entity.type
_entity.pdbx_description
1 polymer ?
#
loop_
_entity_poly.entity_id
_entity_poly.type
_entity_poly.pdbx_seq_one_letter_code
_entity_poly.pdbx_strand_id
1 'polypeptide(L)'
;MRRRRLKRRDRPTRRRKPLMMRKQGVAAGRPNRPSDEPPPDRQISLTDPDSRLMRRSDAHEFRQAYNAQAVVCAEGSQLIVTTDVVATSADAPSFADTVLSMEDTIGLPKTVLADTGYASGQAVRKLREKGIDPLVAIGRPCARRPYDFRPRPAEREPRRITEPWRLAMKDRLETTEAGDLYRRRKQTVEPVFGIIKSIMGFRKFSLRGLAKVTTEWTLVALAYNCKRMARLQAA
;
A
#
# COMPACT_ATOMS: atom_id res chain seq x y z
N MET A 1 -50.99 -59.39 55.11
CA MET A 1 -51.09 -57.98 54.63
C MET A 1 -50.29 -57.88 53.34
N ARG A 2 -50.77 -57.79 52.09
CA ARG A 2 -51.83 -57.02 51.39
C ARG A 2 -51.64 -55.50 51.35
N ARG A 3 -51.50 -55.00 50.10
CA ARG A 3 -51.78 -53.66 49.49
C ARG A 3 -50.55 -52.76 49.27
N ARG A 4 -50.09 -52.48 48.04
CA ARG A 4 -50.61 -51.69 46.87
C ARG A 4 -50.51 -50.15 47.01
N ARG A 5 -49.73 -49.58 46.08
CA ARG A 5 -49.90 -48.33 45.28
C ARG A 5 -49.70 -46.94 45.95
N LEU A 6 -48.86 -46.12 45.30
CA LEU A 6 -49.28 -44.85 44.67
C LEU A 6 -48.22 -44.40 43.62
N LYS A 7 -48.47 -44.61 42.32
CA LYS A 7 -48.84 -43.60 41.29
C LYS A 7 -47.82 -42.47 41.06
N ARG A 8 -47.17 -42.49 39.89
CA ARG A 8 -46.90 -41.29 39.08
C ARG A 8 -47.32 -41.56 37.63
N ARG A 9 -48.43 -40.95 37.22
CA ARG A 9 -48.94 -40.65 35.86
C ARG A 9 -49.24 -39.14 35.92
N ASP A 10 -49.11 -38.28 34.91
CA ASP A 10 -48.85 -38.41 33.47
C ASP A 10 -48.47 -36.99 32.93
N ARG A 11 -47.52 -36.93 31.97
CA ARG A 11 -47.46 -36.12 30.71
C ARG A 11 -47.52 -34.56 30.75
N PRO A 12 -47.17 -33.81 29.65
CA PRO A 12 -46.89 -34.22 28.27
C PRO A 12 -45.60 -33.66 27.61
N THR A 13 -45.25 -34.31 26.51
CA THR A 13 -44.29 -33.94 25.46
C THR A 13 -44.64 -32.63 24.75
N ARG A 14 -43.63 -31.80 24.40
CA ARG A 14 -43.71 -30.87 23.26
C ARG A 14 -42.33 -30.53 22.65
N ARG A 15 -42.09 -31.18 21.50
CA ARG A 15 -41.46 -30.70 20.25
C ARG A 15 -40.04 -30.10 20.32
N ARG A 16 -39.03 -30.94 20.02
CA ARG A 16 -37.79 -30.46 19.36
C ARG A 16 -37.99 -30.49 17.84
N LYS A 17 -37.73 -29.35 17.19
CA LYS A 17 -37.80 -29.14 15.73
C LYS A 17 -36.80 -30.03 14.99
N PRO A 18 -37.08 -30.43 13.74
CA PRO A 18 -36.27 -31.40 12.99
C PRO A 18 -35.02 -30.78 12.33
N LEU A 19 -34.02 -31.65 12.16
CA LEU A 19 -32.90 -31.67 11.20
C LEU A 19 -32.34 -30.32 10.72
N MET A 20 -31.19 -29.92 11.29
CA MET A 20 -30.17 -29.24 10.50
C MET A 20 -29.36 -30.30 9.73
N MET A 21 -29.18 -30.02 8.44
CA MET A 21 -28.50 -30.87 7.46
C MET A 21 -27.11 -31.33 7.94
N ARG A 22 -26.87 -32.64 7.87
CA ARG A 22 -25.52 -33.23 7.90
C ARG A 22 -24.77 -32.71 6.67
N LYS A 23 -23.93 -31.68 6.82
CA LYS A 23 -22.79 -31.51 5.91
C LYS A 23 -21.85 -32.69 6.19
N GLN A 24 -21.62 -33.50 5.17
CA GLN A 24 -20.60 -34.55 5.20
C GLN A 24 -19.26 -33.89 5.53
N GLY A 25 -18.80 -34.05 6.78
CA GLY A 25 -17.47 -33.64 7.20
C GLY A 25 -16.47 -34.65 6.67
N VAL A 26 -15.66 -34.23 5.70
CA VAL A 26 -14.38 -34.88 5.41
C VAL A 26 -13.56 -34.79 6.69
N ALA A 27 -13.11 -35.92 7.22
CA ALA A 27 -12.29 -35.97 8.42
C ALA A 27 -11.12 -34.98 8.27
N ALA A 28 -11.07 -33.97 9.14
CA ALA A 28 -9.96 -33.04 9.18
C ALA A 28 -8.71 -33.84 9.61
N GLY A 29 -7.91 -34.24 8.62
CA GLY A 29 -6.58 -34.78 8.86
C GLY A 29 -5.79 -33.80 9.74
N ARG A 30 -4.91 -34.34 10.59
CA ARG A 30 -4.00 -33.52 11.39
C ARG A 30 -3.33 -32.49 10.48
N PRO A 31 -3.27 -31.20 10.85
CA PRO A 31 -2.56 -30.23 10.04
C PRO A 31 -1.15 -30.76 9.79
N ASN A 32 -0.75 -30.80 8.51
CA ASN A 32 0.60 -31.20 8.13
C ASN A 32 1.58 -30.39 8.96
N ARG A 33 2.59 -31.06 9.54
CA ARG A 33 3.71 -30.35 10.16
C ARG A 33 4.26 -29.38 9.11
N PRO A 34 4.56 -28.12 9.48
CA PRO A 34 5.29 -27.24 8.59
C PRO A 34 6.54 -27.99 8.11
N SER A 35 6.76 -28.03 6.80
CA SER A 35 8.01 -28.52 6.24
C SER A 35 9.16 -27.69 6.83
N ASP A 36 10.20 -28.34 7.35
CA ASP A 36 11.40 -27.67 7.85
C ASP A 36 12.21 -27.02 6.71
N GLU A 37 12.02 -27.50 5.47
CA GLU A 37 12.62 -26.87 4.30
C GLU A 37 11.84 -25.60 3.92
N PRO A 38 12.50 -24.41 3.92
CA PRO A 38 11.87 -23.20 3.43
C PRO A 38 11.55 -23.38 1.94
N PRO A 39 10.38 -22.90 1.48
CA PRO A 39 9.98 -23.06 0.10
C PRO A 39 10.98 -22.34 -0.83
N PRO A 40 11.19 -22.84 -2.07
CA PRO A 40 12.28 -22.39 -2.96
C PRO A 40 12.19 -20.91 -3.38
N ASP A 41 11.04 -20.27 -3.19
CA ASP A 41 10.79 -18.85 -3.39
C ASP A 41 11.23 -17.97 -2.20
N ARG A 42 11.57 -18.58 -1.07
CA ARG A 42 11.94 -17.89 0.17
C ARG A 42 13.46 -17.77 0.30
N GLN A 43 14.05 -16.97 -0.60
CA GLN A 43 15.47 -16.65 -0.57
C GLN A 43 15.75 -15.47 0.38
N ILE A 44 16.60 -15.69 1.39
CA ILE A 44 17.13 -14.63 2.27
C ILE A 44 18.56 -14.28 1.86
N SER A 45 18.91 -13.00 1.95
CA SER A 45 20.30 -12.58 1.76
C SER A 45 21.08 -12.87 3.04
N LEU A 46 22.17 -13.65 2.93
CA LEU A 46 23.08 -13.92 4.04
C LEU A 46 23.78 -12.67 4.55
N THR A 47 23.96 -11.70 3.66
CA THR A 47 24.67 -10.45 3.92
C THR A 47 23.79 -9.40 4.58
N ASP A 48 22.49 -9.41 4.27
CA ASP A 48 21.50 -8.48 4.81
C ASP A 48 20.11 -9.15 4.89
N PRO A 49 19.76 -9.77 6.03
CA PRO A 49 18.55 -10.60 6.16
C PRO A 49 17.25 -9.79 6.07
N ASP A 50 17.31 -8.48 6.32
CA ASP A 50 16.13 -7.59 6.30
C ASP A 50 15.77 -7.15 4.90
N SER A 51 16.74 -7.16 3.97
CA SER A 51 16.51 -6.78 2.59
C SER A 51 15.65 -7.82 1.83
N ARG A 52 14.99 -7.41 0.74
CA ARG A 52 14.23 -8.33 -0.13
C ARG A 52 14.62 -8.20 -1.59
N LEU A 53 14.40 -9.26 -2.36
CA LEU A 53 14.49 -9.20 -3.82
C LEU A 53 13.32 -8.37 -4.37
N MET A 54 13.65 -7.27 -5.04
CA MET A 54 12.70 -6.36 -5.64
C MET A 54 13.13 -6.03 -7.06
N ARG A 55 12.17 -5.74 -7.93
CA ARG A 55 12.43 -5.22 -9.28
C ARG A 55 11.62 -3.95 -9.49
N ARG A 56 12.17 -3.00 -10.25
CA ARG A 56 11.49 -1.73 -10.56
C ARG A 56 10.35 -1.90 -11.57
N SER A 57 10.51 -2.80 -12.54
CA SER A 57 9.51 -3.15 -13.55
C SER A 57 9.81 -4.52 -14.12
N ASP A 58 8.91 -5.07 -14.96
CA ASP A 58 9.11 -6.37 -15.61
C ASP A 58 10.37 -6.43 -16.49
N ALA A 59 10.83 -5.28 -16.99
CA ALA A 59 12.01 -5.15 -17.84
C ALA A 59 13.31 -4.95 -17.03
N HIS A 60 13.23 -4.87 -15.70
CA HIS A 60 14.40 -4.68 -14.84
C HIS A 60 14.74 -5.95 -14.07
N GLU A 61 16.04 -6.14 -13.85
CA GLU A 61 16.56 -7.24 -13.05
C GLU A 61 16.08 -7.15 -11.59
N PHE A 62 16.02 -8.31 -10.94
CA PHE A 62 15.82 -8.39 -9.51
C PHE A 62 17.08 -7.90 -8.80
N ARG A 63 16.91 -7.04 -7.81
CA ARG A 63 17.97 -6.54 -6.95
C ARG A 63 17.57 -6.71 -5.50
N GLN A 64 18.56 -7.00 -4.66
CA GLN A 64 18.38 -6.90 -3.22
C GLN A 64 18.21 -5.43 -2.84
N ALA A 65 17.05 -5.06 -2.31
CA ALA A 65 16.71 -3.66 -2.09
C ALA A 65 15.74 -3.46 -0.91
N TYR A 66 15.59 -2.20 -0.55
CA TYR A 66 14.55 -1.67 0.32
C TYR A 66 13.68 -0.70 -0.47
N ASN A 67 12.41 -0.62 -0.10
CA ASN A 67 11.48 0.33 -0.67
C ASN A 67 11.46 1.60 0.21
N ALA A 68 12.12 2.65 -0.27
CA ALA A 68 12.18 3.93 0.42
C ALA A 68 11.01 4.83 -0.02
N GLN A 69 10.16 5.18 0.94
CA GLN A 69 8.98 6.00 0.76
C GLN A 69 9.19 7.39 1.35
N ALA A 70 8.59 8.39 0.72
CA ALA A 70 8.61 9.76 1.19
C ALA A 70 7.29 10.44 0.86
N VAL A 71 6.76 11.20 1.81
CA VAL A 71 5.64 12.10 1.60
C VAL A 71 6.20 13.51 1.41
N VAL A 72 5.81 14.12 0.30
CA VAL A 72 6.30 15.45 -0.10
C VAL A 72 5.14 16.43 -0.11
N CYS A 73 5.38 17.63 0.41
CA CYS A 73 4.43 18.73 0.32
C CYS A 73 4.23 19.17 -1.14
N ALA A 74 2.99 19.04 -1.63
CA ALA A 74 2.64 19.41 -3.00
C ALA A 74 2.36 20.91 -3.19
N GLU A 75 2.23 21.68 -2.10
CA GLU A 75 1.93 23.12 -2.10
C GLU A 75 3.20 23.98 -2.29
N GLY A 76 4.04 23.62 -3.26
CA GLY A 76 5.16 24.45 -3.74
C GLY A 76 6.48 24.36 -2.95
N SER A 77 6.43 24.05 -1.65
CA SER A 77 7.67 23.92 -0.85
C SER A 77 8.55 22.75 -1.32
N GLN A 78 7.93 21.67 -1.82
CA GLN A 78 8.59 20.40 -2.17
C GLN A 78 9.39 19.80 -1.01
N LEU A 79 9.07 20.17 0.24
CA LEU A 79 9.72 19.60 1.42
C LEU A 79 9.22 18.18 1.67
N ILE A 80 10.13 17.32 2.12
CA ILE A 80 9.81 15.98 2.61
C ILE A 80 9.29 16.11 4.03
N VAL A 81 8.07 15.65 4.26
CA VAL A 81 7.37 15.75 5.54
C VAL A 81 7.64 14.54 6.41
N THR A 82 7.49 13.35 5.83
CA THR A 82 7.70 12.08 6.52
C THR A 82 8.31 11.08 5.55
N THR A 83 9.07 10.15 6.11
CA THR A 83 9.78 9.11 5.38
C THR A 83 9.54 7.76 6.03
N ASP A 84 9.48 6.72 5.21
CA ASP A 84 9.41 5.35 5.68
C ASP A 84 10.28 4.45 4.80
N VAL A 85 10.69 3.31 5.34
CA VAL A 85 11.43 2.28 4.60
C VAL A 85 10.80 0.93 4.88
N VAL A 86 10.41 0.26 3.81
CA VAL A 86 9.75 -1.05 3.90
C VAL A 86 10.53 -2.08 3.11
N ALA A 87 10.68 -3.26 3.70
CA ALA A 87 11.25 -4.43 3.04
C ALA A 87 10.17 -5.21 2.28
N THR A 88 9.36 -4.55 1.45
CA THR A 88 8.32 -5.19 0.63
C THR A 88 8.29 -4.57 -0.75
N SER A 89 8.06 -5.41 -1.77
CA SER A 89 8.04 -4.98 -3.18
C SER A 89 6.80 -4.19 -3.57
N ALA A 90 5.72 -4.28 -2.78
CA ALA A 90 4.47 -3.56 -2.99
C ALA A 90 4.41 -2.28 -2.14
N ASP A 91 3.95 -1.20 -2.75
CA ASP A 91 3.81 0.12 -2.11
C ASP A 91 2.53 0.28 -1.29
N ALA A 92 1.47 -0.44 -1.70
CA ALA A 92 0.13 -0.35 -1.12
C ALA A 92 0.01 -0.56 0.40
N PRO A 93 0.74 -1.49 1.06
CA PRO A 93 0.54 -1.79 2.46
C PRO A 93 0.92 -0.64 3.40
N SER A 94 2.01 0.06 3.11
CA SER A 94 2.54 1.11 3.98
C SER A 94 1.96 2.50 3.69
N PHE A 95 1.20 2.67 2.61
CA PHE A 95 0.67 3.96 2.19
C PHE A 95 -0.05 4.73 3.30
N ALA A 96 -1.03 4.07 3.93
CA ALA A 96 -1.86 4.70 4.94
C ALA A 96 -1.05 4.95 6.21
N ASP A 97 -0.23 3.98 6.61
CA ASP A 97 0.53 4.06 7.85
C ASP A 97 1.59 5.17 7.78
N THR A 98 2.26 5.35 6.64
CA THR A 98 3.20 6.46 6.40
C THR A 98 2.51 7.83 6.41
N VAL A 99 1.29 7.94 5.89
CA VAL A 99 0.55 9.20 5.95
C VAL A 99 0.06 9.48 7.36
N LEU A 100 -0.42 8.46 8.07
CA LEU A 100 -0.94 8.62 9.43
C LEU A 100 0.18 8.89 10.46
N SER A 101 1.42 8.45 10.21
CA SER A 101 2.55 8.76 11.10
C SER A 101 2.86 10.25 11.21
N MET A 102 2.38 11.07 10.27
CA MET A 102 2.55 12.53 10.35
C MET A 102 1.56 13.21 11.32
N GLU A 103 0.52 12.49 11.79
CA GLU A 103 -0.47 12.99 12.76
C GLU A 103 0.22 13.56 14.00
N ASP A 104 1.26 12.87 14.49
CA ASP A 104 2.00 13.24 15.70
C ASP A 104 3.05 14.35 15.48
N THR A 105 3.34 14.73 14.23
CA THR A 105 4.40 15.70 13.92
C THR A 105 3.89 17.03 13.40
N ILE A 106 3.21 17.02 12.25
CA ILE A 106 2.75 18.25 11.58
C ILE A 106 1.23 18.31 11.40
N GLY A 107 0.53 17.23 11.76
CA GLY A 107 -0.90 17.07 11.55
C GLY A 107 -1.24 16.47 10.18
N LEU A 108 -2.49 16.02 10.05
CA LEU A 108 -2.97 15.30 8.86
C LEU A 108 -3.33 16.27 7.71
N PRO A 109 -3.01 15.90 6.46
CA PRO A 109 -3.34 16.72 5.30
C PRO A 109 -4.80 16.54 4.91
N LYS A 110 -5.39 17.56 4.30
CA LYS A 110 -6.76 17.45 3.74
C LYS A 110 -6.81 16.49 2.55
N THR A 111 -5.79 16.50 1.70
CA THR A 111 -5.74 15.74 0.44
C THR A 111 -4.36 15.10 0.25
N VAL A 112 -4.32 13.85 -0.21
CA VAL A 112 -3.08 13.13 -0.49
C VAL A 112 -3.05 12.66 -1.94
N LEU A 113 -1.94 12.89 -2.64
CA LEU A 113 -1.75 12.49 -4.03
C LEU A 113 -0.86 11.24 -4.11
N ALA A 114 -1.31 10.16 -4.75
CA ALA A 114 -0.52 8.92 -4.83
C ALA A 114 -0.54 8.24 -6.20
N ASP A 115 0.51 7.47 -6.46
CA ASP A 115 0.65 6.63 -7.65
C ASP A 115 -0.31 5.45 -7.66
N THR A 116 -0.50 4.85 -8.84
CA THR A 116 -1.25 3.59 -9.00
C THR A 116 -0.72 2.44 -8.14
N GLY A 117 0.58 2.44 -7.78
CA GLY A 117 1.16 1.44 -6.87
C GLY A 117 0.54 1.46 -5.47
N TYR A 118 -0.03 2.59 -5.06
CA TYR A 118 -0.68 2.79 -3.76
C TYR A 118 -2.20 2.53 -3.80
N ALA A 119 -2.75 2.06 -4.93
CA ALA A 119 -4.19 1.85 -5.12
C ALA A 119 -4.73 0.61 -4.36
N SER A 120 -4.84 0.75 -3.03
CA SER A 120 -5.45 -0.23 -2.13
C SER A 120 -6.75 0.28 -1.52
N GLY A 121 -7.81 -0.53 -1.60
CA GLY A 121 -9.11 -0.19 -1.03
C GLY A 121 -9.08 -0.05 0.49
N GLN A 122 -8.27 -0.88 1.18
CA GLN A 122 -8.11 -0.80 2.63
C GLN A 122 -7.39 0.50 3.04
N ALA A 123 -6.33 0.87 2.33
CA ALA A 123 -5.59 2.09 2.60
C ALA A 123 -6.45 3.35 2.36
N VAL A 124 -7.20 3.37 1.25
CA VAL A 124 -8.13 4.47 0.94
C VAL A 124 -9.23 4.61 2.00
N ARG A 125 -9.77 3.50 2.51
CA ARG A 125 -10.77 3.53 3.60
C ARG A 125 -10.20 4.09 4.89
N LYS A 126 -9.05 3.58 5.34
CA LYS A 126 -8.35 4.08 6.54
C LYS A 126 -8.12 5.59 6.49
N LEU A 127 -7.67 6.12 5.34
CA LEU A 127 -7.43 7.55 5.16
C LEU A 127 -8.73 8.37 5.22
N ARG A 128 -9.80 7.88 4.58
CA ARG A 128 -11.11 8.56 4.60
C ARG A 128 -11.77 8.58 5.97
N GLU A 129 -11.60 7.52 6.77
CA GLU A 129 -12.07 7.47 8.16
C GLU A 129 -11.43 8.55 9.02
N LYS A 130 -10.18 8.92 8.70
CA LYS A 130 -9.42 10.01 9.35
C LYS A 130 -9.70 11.38 8.72
N GLY A 131 -10.65 11.50 7.79
CA GLY A 131 -11.02 12.76 7.14
C GLY A 131 -10.08 13.21 6.03
N ILE A 132 -9.17 12.34 5.58
CA ILE A 132 -8.22 12.62 4.50
C ILE A 132 -8.85 12.20 3.17
N ASP A 133 -8.72 13.04 2.15
CA ASP A 133 -9.14 12.72 0.79
C ASP A 133 -7.98 12.18 -0.07
N PRO A 134 -7.88 10.86 -0.32
CA PRO A 134 -6.84 10.31 -1.18
C PRO A 134 -7.22 10.44 -2.66
N LEU A 135 -6.35 11.03 -3.47
CA LEU A 135 -6.40 11.04 -4.93
C LEU A 135 -5.37 10.06 -5.48
N VAL A 136 -5.82 8.89 -5.90
CA VAL A 136 -4.96 7.77 -6.35
C VAL A 136 -5.30 7.37 -7.77
N ALA A 137 -4.32 7.36 -8.68
CA ALA A 137 -4.58 6.92 -10.05
C ALA A 137 -4.96 5.44 -10.14
N ILE A 138 -6.12 5.15 -10.72
CA ILE A 138 -6.67 3.79 -10.84
C ILE A 138 -6.17 3.05 -12.11
N GLY A 139 -5.27 3.65 -12.88
CA GLY A 139 -4.64 3.01 -14.04
C GLY A 139 -3.66 3.94 -14.73
N ARG A 140 -2.95 3.43 -15.73
CA ARG A 140 -2.16 4.28 -16.61
C ARG A 140 -3.13 5.01 -17.56
N PRO A 141 -3.24 6.35 -17.50
CA PRO A 141 -3.84 7.06 -18.61
C PRO A 141 -2.96 6.77 -19.83
N CYS A 142 -3.55 6.17 -20.86
CA CYS A 142 -2.88 6.01 -22.14
C CYS A 142 -2.92 7.38 -22.82
N ALA A 143 -2.07 8.30 -22.34
CA ALA A 143 -1.94 9.61 -22.95
C ALA A 143 -1.35 9.42 -24.35
N ARG A 144 -2.18 9.64 -25.36
CA ARG A 144 -1.76 9.62 -26.76
C ARG A 144 -0.68 10.68 -26.92
N ARG A 145 0.52 10.25 -27.31
CA ARG A 145 1.61 11.16 -27.65
C ARG A 145 1.27 11.79 -29.01
N PRO A 146 1.14 13.12 -29.13
CA PRO A 146 0.76 13.76 -30.39
C PRO A 146 1.73 13.45 -31.55
N TYR A 147 2.99 13.16 -31.25
CA TYR A 147 4.07 12.94 -32.22
C TYR A 147 4.69 11.54 -32.10
N ASP A 148 3.88 10.50 -31.87
CA ASP A 148 4.36 9.12 -31.86
C ASP A 148 4.00 8.41 -33.17
N PHE A 149 5.00 8.29 -34.05
CA PHE A 149 4.89 7.68 -35.38
C PHE A 149 5.02 6.15 -35.36
N ARG A 150 5.19 5.54 -34.18
CA ARG A 150 5.21 4.08 -34.07
C ARG A 150 3.83 3.51 -34.45
N PRO A 151 3.77 2.29 -35.04
CA PRO A 151 2.51 1.64 -35.34
C PRO A 151 1.65 1.56 -34.08
N ARG A 152 0.35 1.85 -34.22
CA ARG A 152 -0.57 1.87 -33.10
C ARG A 152 -0.48 0.52 -32.37
N PRO A 153 -0.22 0.51 -31.06
CA PRO A 153 -0.38 -0.71 -30.28
C PRO A 153 -1.81 -1.23 -30.48
N ALA A 154 -1.96 -2.55 -30.59
CA ALA A 154 -3.27 -3.17 -30.63
C ALA A 154 -4.13 -2.63 -29.46
N GLU A 155 -5.38 -2.28 -29.74
CA GLU A 155 -6.32 -1.83 -28.72
C GLU A 155 -6.44 -2.95 -27.68
N ARG A 156 -5.91 -2.68 -26.48
CA ARG A 156 -6.04 -3.60 -25.35
C ARG A 156 -7.38 -3.29 -24.70
N GLU A 157 -8.21 -4.30 -24.52
CA GLU A 157 -9.43 -4.14 -23.74
C GLU A 157 -9.08 -3.54 -22.37
N PRO A 158 -9.76 -2.46 -21.95
CA PRO A 158 -9.52 -1.88 -20.65
C PRO A 158 -9.83 -2.95 -19.60
N ARG A 159 -8.91 -3.15 -18.67
CA ARG A 159 -9.14 -4.06 -17.54
C ARG A 159 -10.43 -3.62 -16.85
N ARG A 160 -11.42 -4.52 -16.77
CA ARG A 160 -12.68 -4.22 -16.10
C ARG A 160 -12.42 -3.85 -14.64
N ILE A 161 -12.80 -2.65 -14.28
CA ILE A 161 -12.72 -2.16 -12.91
C ILE A 161 -14.02 -2.58 -12.22
N THR A 162 -13.97 -3.66 -11.43
CA THR A 162 -15.16 -4.19 -10.74
C THR A 162 -15.45 -3.46 -9.42
N GLU A 163 -14.43 -2.88 -8.82
CA GLU A 163 -14.52 -2.29 -7.48
C GLU A 163 -15.20 -0.91 -7.50
N PRO A 164 -16.30 -0.69 -6.74
CA PRO A 164 -17.06 0.57 -6.75
C PRO A 164 -16.21 1.80 -6.38
N TRP A 165 -15.30 1.67 -5.41
CA TRP A 165 -14.44 2.77 -4.98
C TRP A 165 -13.45 3.21 -6.07
N ARG A 166 -13.04 2.28 -6.95
CA ARG A 166 -12.14 2.56 -8.06
C ARG A 166 -12.85 3.33 -9.18
N LEU A 167 -14.11 3.01 -9.45
CA LEU A 167 -14.95 3.77 -10.38
C LEU A 167 -15.16 5.20 -9.87
N ALA A 168 -15.61 5.34 -8.63
CA ALA A 168 -15.78 6.65 -8.01
C ALA A 168 -14.49 7.49 -8.00
N MET A 169 -13.32 6.87 -7.80
CA MET A 169 -12.03 7.54 -7.87
C MET A 169 -11.68 7.98 -9.29
N LYS A 170 -11.99 7.15 -10.30
CA LYS A 170 -11.78 7.49 -11.70
C LYS A 170 -12.61 8.72 -12.08
N ASP A 171 -13.90 8.71 -11.78
CA ASP A 171 -14.82 9.81 -12.09
C ASP A 171 -14.37 11.11 -11.39
N ARG A 172 -13.89 10.99 -10.15
CA ARG A 172 -13.33 12.13 -9.41
C ARG A 172 -12.07 12.69 -10.07
N LEU A 173 -11.13 11.84 -10.51
CA LEU A 173 -9.91 12.29 -11.18
C LEU A 173 -10.18 12.91 -12.56
N GLU A 174 -11.33 12.62 -13.17
CA GLU A 174 -11.79 13.27 -14.41
C GLU A 174 -12.38 14.66 -14.17
N THR A 175 -12.74 15.00 -12.93
CA THR A 175 -13.17 16.36 -12.55
C THR A 175 -11.99 17.33 -12.66
N THR A 176 -12.23 18.55 -13.16
CA THR A 176 -11.19 19.55 -13.40
C THR A 176 -10.38 19.88 -12.14
N GLU A 177 -11.04 20.13 -11.01
CA GLU A 177 -10.37 20.50 -9.75
C GLU A 177 -9.42 19.39 -9.25
N ALA A 178 -9.92 18.15 -9.12
CA ALA A 178 -9.13 17.03 -8.63
C ALA A 178 -8.07 16.59 -9.65
N GLY A 179 -8.37 16.68 -10.95
CA GLY A 179 -7.41 16.46 -12.03
C GLY A 179 -6.24 17.44 -11.96
N ASP A 180 -6.51 18.72 -11.70
CA ASP A 180 -5.50 19.78 -11.61
C ASP A 180 -4.59 19.60 -10.40
N LEU A 181 -5.17 19.29 -9.24
CA LEU A 181 -4.42 18.91 -8.05
C LEU A 181 -3.56 17.67 -8.31
N TYR A 182 -4.12 16.64 -8.93
CA TYR A 182 -3.40 15.41 -9.24
C TYR A 182 -2.24 15.64 -10.22
N ARG A 183 -2.40 16.55 -11.21
CA ARG A 183 -1.33 16.93 -12.14
C ARG A 183 -0.10 17.51 -11.44
N ARG A 184 -0.27 18.22 -10.31
CA ARG A 184 0.85 18.77 -9.51
C ARG A 184 1.79 17.70 -8.98
N ARG A 185 1.33 16.46 -8.83
CA ARG A 185 2.15 15.34 -8.35
C ARG A 185 3.40 15.13 -9.20
N LYS A 186 3.27 15.20 -10.54
CA LYS A 186 4.42 15.05 -11.46
C LYS A 186 5.47 16.13 -11.29
N GLN A 187 5.06 17.32 -10.87
CA GLN A 187 5.94 18.49 -10.71
C GLN A 187 6.52 18.60 -9.29
N THR A 188 6.11 17.75 -8.36
CA THR A 188 6.47 17.85 -6.94
C THR A 188 7.34 16.68 -6.52
N VAL A 189 6.81 15.45 -6.54
CA VAL A 189 7.54 14.27 -6.02
C VAL A 189 8.67 13.81 -6.95
N GLU A 190 8.48 13.86 -8.27
CA GLU A 190 9.50 13.39 -9.23
C GLU A 190 10.78 14.23 -9.17
N PRO A 191 10.74 15.58 -9.13
CA PRO A 191 11.93 16.40 -8.94
C PRO A 191 12.67 16.11 -7.64
N VAL A 192 11.96 15.88 -6.52
CA VAL A 192 12.60 15.56 -5.23
C VAL A 192 13.47 14.29 -5.35
N PHE A 193 12.88 13.20 -5.85
CA PHE A 193 13.64 11.96 -6.08
C PHE A 193 14.73 12.13 -7.14
N GLY A 194 14.52 12.97 -8.15
CA GLY A 194 15.53 13.33 -9.14
C GLY A 194 16.75 14.02 -8.52
N ILE A 195 16.52 15.01 -7.65
CA ILE A 195 17.56 15.75 -6.93
C ILE A 195 18.34 14.81 -6.01
N ILE A 196 17.65 13.99 -5.21
CA ILE A 196 18.30 13.02 -4.32
C ILE A 196 19.21 12.07 -5.10
N LYS A 197 18.71 11.52 -6.22
CA LYS A 197 19.46 10.54 -7.00
C LYS A 197 20.60 11.15 -7.83
N SER A 198 20.38 12.30 -8.46
CA SER A 198 21.32 12.85 -9.44
C SER A 198 22.21 13.95 -8.89
N ILE A 199 21.69 14.82 -8.01
CA ILE A 199 22.44 15.95 -7.46
C ILE A 199 23.10 15.58 -6.14
N MET A 200 22.40 14.89 -5.25
CA MET A 200 22.97 14.41 -3.99
C MET A 200 23.72 13.08 -4.15
N GLY A 201 23.59 12.42 -5.31
CA GLY A 201 24.31 11.18 -5.62
C GLY A 201 23.83 9.95 -4.85
N PHE A 202 22.69 10.02 -4.15
CA PHE A 202 22.21 8.91 -3.34
C PHE A 202 21.54 7.84 -4.21
N ARG A 203 22.30 6.78 -4.53
CA ARG A 203 21.89 5.69 -5.43
C ARG A 203 21.80 4.32 -4.76
N LYS A 204 22.48 4.15 -3.62
CA LYS A 204 22.55 2.91 -2.85
C LYS A 204 22.64 3.25 -1.37
N PHE A 205 22.09 2.38 -0.53
CA PHE A 205 22.32 2.44 0.90
C PHE A 205 23.72 1.95 1.22
N SER A 206 24.38 2.61 2.17
CA SER A 206 25.69 2.24 2.70
C SER A 206 25.55 1.25 3.85
N LEU A 207 24.44 1.33 4.58
CA LEU A 207 24.18 0.50 5.75
C LEU A 207 23.30 -0.72 5.41
N ARG A 208 23.29 -1.70 6.31
CA ARG A 208 22.52 -2.95 6.22
C ARG A 208 21.65 -3.12 7.45
N GLY A 209 20.51 -3.77 7.29
CA GLY A 209 19.49 -3.91 8.31
C GLY A 209 18.51 -2.73 8.31
N LEU A 210 17.23 -3.04 8.54
CA LEU A 210 16.12 -2.10 8.34
C LEU A 210 16.30 -0.81 9.14
N ALA A 211 16.63 -0.91 10.43
CA ALA A 211 16.78 0.25 11.31
C ALA A 211 17.87 1.23 10.85
N LYS A 212 19.01 0.70 10.37
CA LYS A 212 20.13 1.53 9.89
C LYS A 212 19.80 2.18 8.56
N VAL A 213 19.16 1.44 7.65
CA VAL A 213 18.69 1.93 6.35
C VAL A 213 17.63 3.02 6.54
N THR A 214 16.69 2.84 7.47
CA THR A 214 15.70 3.87 7.83
C THR A 214 16.41 5.14 8.32
N THR A 215 17.41 5.00 9.18
CA THR A 215 18.19 6.15 9.67
C THR A 215 18.92 6.86 8.52
N GLU A 216 19.56 6.11 7.63
CA GLU A 216 20.23 6.65 6.44
C GLU A 216 19.24 7.40 5.53
N TRP A 217 18.05 6.85 5.32
CA TRP A 217 17.00 7.50 4.53
C TRP A 217 16.51 8.80 5.16
N THR A 218 16.28 8.81 6.48
CA THR A 218 15.91 10.02 7.22
C THR A 218 16.99 11.10 7.12
N LEU A 219 18.27 10.73 7.21
CA LEU A 219 19.38 11.67 7.03
C LEU A 219 19.43 12.26 5.62
N VAL A 220 19.19 11.44 4.59
CA VAL A 220 19.11 11.91 3.20
C VAL A 220 17.94 12.88 3.01
N ALA A 221 16.77 12.57 3.57
CA ALA A 221 15.62 13.45 3.52
C ALA A 221 15.86 14.77 4.25
N LEU A 222 16.50 14.73 5.42
CA LEU A 222 16.92 15.93 6.15
C LEU A 222 17.90 16.78 5.32
N ALA A 223 18.93 16.15 4.74
CA ALA A 223 19.91 16.85 3.91
C ALA A 223 19.25 17.49 2.67
N TYR A 224 18.30 16.79 2.04
CA TYR A 224 17.49 17.35 0.96
C TYR A 224 16.70 18.57 1.45
N ASN A 225 15.99 18.44 2.57
CA ASN A 225 15.20 19.53 3.15
C ASN A 225 16.07 20.74 3.48
N CYS A 226 17.24 20.57 4.11
CA CYS A 226 18.18 21.66 4.37
C CYS A 226 18.62 22.35 3.08
N LYS A 227 18.99 21.58 2.05
CA LYS A 227 19.35 22.12 0.73
C LYS A 227 18.19 22.87 0.08
N ARG A 228 16.96 22.37 0.23
CA ARG A 228 15.75 22.99 -0.32
C ARG A 228 15.42 24.28 0.44
N MET A 229 15.43 24.25 1.76
CA MET A 229 15.18 25.41 2.63
C MET A 229 16.16 26.55 2.38
N ALA A 230 17.45 26.25 2.18
CA ALA A 230 18.46 27.26 1.82
C ALA A 230 18.15 28.00 0.51
N ARG A 231 17.37 27.39 -0.39
CA ARG A 231 16.89 28.03 -1.63
C ARG A 231 15.47 28.57 -1.53
N LEU A 232 14.72 28.16 -0.52
CA LEU A 232 13.38 28.66 -0.22
C LEU A 232 13.41 29.97 0.59
N GLN A 233 14.58 30.44 1.04
CA GLN A 233 14.67 31.66 1.83
C GLN A 233 14.32 32.92 1.01
N ALA A 234 13.23 33.53 1.48
CA ALA A 234 12.79 34.93 1.45
C ALA A 234 12.81 35.64 0.09
N ALA A 235 11.68 35.53 -0.62
CA ALA A 235 11.11 36.73 -1.24
C ALA A 235 10.37 37.53 -0.15
#